data_AF-A0A976FPN0-F1
#
_entry.id   AF-A0A976FPN0-F1
#
_cell.length_a   1.000
_cell.length_b   1.000
_cell.length_c   1.000
_cell.angle_alpha   90.00
_cell.angle_beta   90.00
_cell.angle_gamma   90.00
#
_symmetry.space_group_name_H-M   'P 1'
#
loop_
_entity.id
_entity.type
_entity.pdbx_description
1 polymer ?
#
loop_
_entity_poly.entity_id
_entity_poly.type
_entity_poly.pdbx_seq_one_letter_code
_entity_poly.pdbx_strand_id
1 'polypeptide(L)'
;MVAKVSRLLVLGPNRDSNEAVTTSLRKLCGNIDASAKDPDATSLSLETKYYQAHVQLHVHEVRDNAPEPALQHELDDYEAILCVVNAEKYENFLHVQSFAKQIVDILPYDVCLLVSHTSSATLESVKKMESWCQENGFELISLDATSDDRSVIDEKRGVSRVLEALQCTMWRSMKRNFPSKTERGAILCEKEESNRNNVVTKTLANTKLVDDDAFVDTLEQEMSGDGVLKGGEGDDIDLDQLSAFISEVRTVRDHGAFLSDEKRRERAAEVALKLWNVLGTDDNGGDSDD
;
A
#
# COMPACT_ATOMS: atom_id res chain seq x y z
N MET A 1 14.72 27.09 11.09
CA MET A 1 13.89 26.32 10.15
C MET A 1 12.51 26.19 10.76
N VAL A 2 11.50 26.81 10.17
CA VAL A 2 10.11 26.56 10.56
C VAL A 2 9.78 25.13 10.15
N ALA A 3 9.25 24.32 11.07
CA ALA A 3 8.81 22.97 10.72
C ALA A 3 7.71 23.09 9.65
N LYS A 4 7.86 22.40 8.51
CA LYS A 4 6.83 22.41 7.47
C LYS A 4 5.58 21.72 8.04
N VAL A 5 4.44 22.42 7.93
CA VAL A 5 3.14 21.94 8.38
C VAL A 5 2.48 21.19 7.22
N SER A 6 1.98 20.00 7.51
CA SER A 6 1.20 19.21 6.56
C SER A 6 -0.29 19.46 6.74
N ARG A 7 -1.06 19.55 5.66
CA ARG A 7 -2.50 19.84 5.72
C ARG A 7 -3.31 18.95 4.78
N LEU A 8 -4.45 18.49 5.29
CA LEU A 8 -5.47 17.76 4.55
C LEU A 8 -6.72 18.64 4.47
N LEU A 9 -7.19 18.90 3.25
CA LEU A 9 -8.44 19.61 3.01
C LEU A 9 -9.61 18.62 3.03
N VAL A 10 -10.55 18.81 3.96
CA VAL A 10 -11.76 17.99 4.08
C VAL A 10 -12.96 18.82 3.64
N LEU A 11 -13.63 18.38 2.58
CA LEU A 11 -14.76 19.08 1.97
C LEU A 11 -16.01 18.23 2.11
N GLY A 12 -17.15 18.84 2.41
CA GLY A 12 -18.42 18.14 2.31
C GLY A 12 -19.60 19.06 2.59
N PRO A 13 -20.82 18.71 2.17
CA PRO A 13 -21.98 19.59 2.31
C PRO A 13 -22.61 19.54 3.72
N ASN A 14 -22.22 18.56 4.54
CA ASN A 14 -22.73 18.42 5.91
C ASN A 14 -21.57 18.32 6.89
N ARG A 15 -21.51 19.29 7.81
CA ARG A 15 -20.52 19.35 8.87
C ARG A 15 -20.51 18.10 9.75
N ASP A 16 -21.68 17.56 10.13
CA ASP A 16 -21.76 16.39 11.01
C ASP A 16 -21.14 15.15 10.37
N SER A 17 -21.37 14.93 9.06
CA SER A 17 -20.77 13.83 8.32
C SER A 17 -19.25 13.98 8.21
N ASN A 18 -18.77 15.20 7.94
CA ASN A 18 -17.33 15.49 7.88
C ASN A 18 -16.66 15.25 9.24
N GLU A 19 -17.29 15.70 10.32
CA GLU A 19 -16.83 15.50 11.70
C GLU A 19 -16.86 14.02 12.10
N ALA A 20 -17.86 13.25 11.67
CA ALA A 20 -17.94 11.81 11.94
C ALA A 20 -16.80 11.03 11.27
N VAL A 21 -16.51 11.32 10.00
CA VAL A 21 -15.40 10.68 9.27
C VAL A 21 -14.05 11.07 9.87
N THR A 22 -13.81 12.36 10.11
CA THR A 22 -12.55 12.83 10.70
C THR A 22 -12.35 12.34 12.14
N THR A 23 -13.42 12.22 12.92
CA THR A 23 -13.37 11.62 14.25
C THR A 23 -13.07 10.12 14.18
N SER A 24 -13.62 9.40 13.20
CA SER A 24 -13.30 7.99 12.98
C SER A 24 -11.84 7.80 12.57
N LEU A 25 -11.31 8.65 11.68
CA LEU A 25 -9.89 8.68 11.32
C LEU A 25 -8.99 8.92 12.53
N ARG A 26 -9.33 9.92 13.36
CA ARG A 26 -8.57 10.22 14.60
C ARG A 26 -8.56 9.04 15.57
N LYS A 27 -9.70 8.35 15.74
CA LYS A 27 -9.79 7.15 16.57
C LYS A 27 -8.87 6.04 16.07
N LEU A 28 -8.82 5.80 14.75
CA LEU A 28 -7.92 4.80 14.15
C LEU A 28 -6.44 5.15 14.33
N CYS A 29 -6.10 6.44 14.38
CA CYS A 29 -4.75 6.91 14.69
C CYS A 29 -4.40 6.89 16.18
N GLY A 30 -5.30 6.45 17.07
CA GLY A 30 -5.06 6.44 18.52
C GLY A 30 -5.20 7.81 19.21
N ASN A 31 -5.71 8.84 18.51
CA ASN A 31 -5.92 10.18 19.05
C ASN A 31 -7.25 10.28 19.84
N ILE A 32 -7.48 9.41 20.83
CA ILE A 32 -8.78 9.26 21.51
C ILE A 32 -9.06 10.39 22.53
N ASP A 33 -8.03 11.06 23.08
CA ASP A 33 -8.18 11.93 24.25
C ASP A 33 -8.02 13.44 24.00
N ALA A 34 -7.96 13.90 22.75
CA ALA A 34 -7.94 15.33 22.45
C ALA A 34 -9.36 15.92 22.33
N SER A 35 -10.16 15.77 23.38
CA SER A 35 -11.34 16.62 23.58
C SER A 35 -11.10 17.49 24.80
N ALA A 36 -11.33 18.79 24.63
CA ALA A 36 -11.59 19.80 25.66
C ALA A 36 -10.50 20.82 26.05
N LYS A 37 -9.41 21.04 25.29
CA LYS A 37 -8.56 22.23 25.54
C LYS A 37 -8.14 23.11 24.35
N ASP A 38 -8.35 22.67 23.11
CA ASP A 38 -8.09 23.54 21.96
C ASP A 38 -9.06 23.26 20.80
N PRO A 39 -9.96 24.19 20.43
CA PRO A 39 -10.84 24.04 19.27
C PRO A 39 -10.06 24.00 17.93
N ASP A 40 -8.75 24.30 17.93
CA ASP A 40 -7.85 24.16 16.77
C ASP A 40 -7.22 22.74 16.65
N ALA A 41 -7.51 21.80 17.56
CA ALA A 41 -6.89 20.47 17.61
C ALA A 41 -7.47 19.44 16.63
N THR A 42 -7.78 19.85 15.40
CA THR A 42 -8.19 18.92 14.34
C THR A 42 -6.95 18.39 13.63
N SER A 43 -6.12 17.59 14.32
CA SER A 43 -4.92 16.99 13.72
C SER A 43 -4.92 15.46 13.74
N LEU A 44 -4.21 14.90 12.75
CA LEU A 44 -4.00 13.48 12.56
C LEU A 44 -2.53 13.15 12.79
N SER A 45 -2.26 12.20 13.69
CA SER A 45 -0.92 11.63 13.86
C SER A 45 -0.82 10.35 13.03
N LEU A 46 -0.25 10.47 11.84
CA LEU A 46 0.01 9.32 10.97
C LEU A 46 1.28 8.63 11.44
N GLU A 47 1.15 7.38 11.86
CA GLU A 47 2.28 6.55 12.24
C GLU A 47 2.32 5.30 11.36
N THR A 48 3.48 5.05 10.75
CA THR A 48 3.78 3.85 9.99
C THR A 48 5.08 3.24 10.50
N LYS A 49 5.42 2.04 10.06
CA LYS A 49 6.73 1.44 10.37
C LYS A 49 7.93 2.25 9.87
N TYR A 50 7.72 3.16 8.92
CA TYR A 50 8.79 3.92 8.27
C TYR A 50 8.84 5.38 8.69
N TYR A 51 7.74 5.96 9.16
CA TYR A 51 7.67 7.37 9.47
C TYR A 51 6.53 7.73 10.41
N GLN A 52 6.64 8.92 11.00
CA GLN A 52 5.57 9.63 11.67
C GLN A 52 5.33 10.98 10.99
N ALA A 53 4.08 11.39 10.80
CA ALA A 53 3.71 12.71 10.29
C ALA A 53 2.54 13.29 11.10
N HIS A 54 2.51 14.61 11.24
CA HIS A 54 1.44 15.33 11.91
C HIS A 54 0.72 16.23 10.89
N VAL A 55 -0.53 15.87 10.58
CA VAL A 55 -1.32 16.51 9.52
C VAL A 55 -2.46 17.30 10.15
N GLN A 56 -2.60 18.57 9.79
CA GLN A 56 -3.75 19.39 10.18
C GLN A 56 -4.92 19.10 9.26
N LEU A 57 -6.11 18.92 9.83
CA LEU A 57 -7.36 18.64 9.13
C LEU A 57 -8.16 19.93 9.05
N HIS A 58 -8.39 20.45 7.85
CA HIS A 58 -9.21 21.63 7.65
C HIS A 58 -10.55 21.21 7.08
N VAL A 59 -11.57 21.21 7.94
CA VAL A 59 -12.93 20.83 7.57
C VAL A 59 -13.71 22.05 7.11
N HIS A 60 -14.19 22.00 5.87
CA HIS A 60 -15.01 23.05 5.27
C HIS A 60 -16.35 22.48 4.83
N GLU A 61 -17.42 23.19 5.16
CA GLU A 61 -18.71 22.94 4.55
C GLU A 61 -18.68 23.52 3.14
N VAL A 62 -19.19 22.79 2.15
CA VAL A 62 -19.25 23.27 0.77
C VAL A 62 -20.69 23.27 0.31
N ARG A 63 -21.20 24.44 -0.04
CA ARG A 63 -22.53 24.64 -0.60
C ARG A 63 -22.40 25.36 -1.93
N ASP A 64 -23.19 24.92 -2.90
CA ASP A 64 -23.20 25.48 -4.25
C ASP A 64 -21.81 25.68 -4.87
N ASN A 65 -20.91 24.71 -4.63
CA ASN A 65 -19.52 24.71 -5.10
C ASN A 65 -18.67 25.85 -4.54
N ALA A 66 -18.99 26.35 -3.34
CA ALA A 66 -18.20 27.32 -2.60
C ALA A 66 -17.99 26.85 -1.15
N PRO A 67 -16.76 26.93 -0.61
CA PRO A 67 -16.49 26.61 0.78
C PRO A 67 -16.99 27.72 1.71
N GLU A 68 -17.70 27.33 2.77
CA GLU A 68 -18.21 28.19 3.83
C GLU A 68 -17.72 27.68 5.20
N PRO A 69 -16.89 28.44 5.94
CA PRO A 69 -16.23 29.70 5.54
C PRO A 69 -15.18 29.47 4.45
N ALA A 70 -14.71 30.58 3.83
CA ALA A 70 -13.63 30.55 2.85
C ALA A 70 -12.39 29.82 3.40
N LEU A 71 -11.61 29.23 2.48
CA LEU A 71 -10.42 28.48 2.84
C LEU A 71 -9.45 29.34 3.64
N GLN A 72 -8.94 28.78 4.74
CA GLN A 72 -8.01 29.48 5.63
C GLN A 72 -6.60 29.61 5.02
N HIS A 73 -6.30 28.79 4.02
CA HIS A 73 -5.01 28.68 3.35
C HIS A 73 -5.21 28.60 1.84
N GLU A 74 -4.15 28.92 1.09
CA GLU A 74 -4.09 28.70 -0.35
C GLU A 74 -4.15 27.20 -0.69
N LEU A 75 -4.50 26.87 -1.93
CA LEU A 75 -4.68 25.46 -2.32
C LEU A 75 -3.35 24.68 -2.29
N ASP A 76 -2.22 25.33 -2.55
CA ASP A 76 -0.86 24.75 -2.56
C ASP A 76 -0.31 24.45 -1.16
N ASP A 77 -0.98 24.97 -0.13
CA ASP A 77 -0.70 24.73 1.27
C ASP A 77 -1.26 23.37 1.76
N TYR A 78 -2.14 22.76 0.96
CA TYR A 78 -2.69 21.42 1.18
C TYR A 78 -1.92 20.36 0.38
N GLU A 79 -1.89 19.12 0.88
CA GLU A 79 -1.16 18.00 0.26
C GLU A 79 -2.09 16.87 -0.18
N ALA A 80 -3.32 16.85 0.32
CA ALA A 80 -4.34 15.89 -0.06
C ALA A 80 -5.74 16.50 0.08
N ILE A 81 -6.71 15.89 -0.59
CA ILE A 81 -8.12 16.28 -0.55
C ILE A 81 -8.99 15.07 -0.20
N LEU A 82 -9.92 15.30 0.72
CA LEU A 82 -10.92 14.33 1.14
C LEU A 82 -12.32 14.95 1.01
N CYS A 83 -13.09 14.52 0.03
CA CYS A 83 -14.48 14.88 -0.13
C CYS A 83 -15.38 13.87 0.59
N VAL A 84 -16.23 14.32 1.50
CA VAL A 84 -17.19 13.50 2.24
C VAL A 84 -18.58 13.86 1.76
N VAL A 85 -19.28 12.87 1.22
CA VAL A 85 -20.65 13.02 0.70
C VAL A 85 -21.56 11.92 1.24
N ASN A 86 -22.87 12.09 1.09
CA ASN A 86 -23.84 11.03 1.35
C ASN A 86 -24.56 10.69 0.05
N ALA A 87 -24.33 9.48 -0.46
CA ALA A 87 -24.87 9.01 -1.73
C ALA A 87 -26.38 8.76 -1.71
N GLU A 88 -27.02 8.69 -0.53
CA GLU A 88 -28.48 8.67 -0.42
C GLU A 88 -29.09 9.92 -1.07
N LYS A 89 -28.40 11.05 -0.93
CA LYS A 89 -28.80 12.35 -1.47
C LYS A 89 -27.79 12.81 -2.51
N TYR A 90 -28.00 12.45 -3.78
CA TYR A 90 -27.10 12.82 -4.87
C TYR A 90 -26.86 14.35 -4.98
N GLU A 91 -27.81 15.18 -4.53
CA GLU A 91 -27.65 16.64 -4.40
C GLU A 91 -26.42 17.05 -3.57
N ASN A 92 -26.06 16.28 -2.54
CA ASN A 92 -24.89 16.53 -1.71
C ASN A 92 -23.59 16.48 -2.52
N PHE A 93 -23.53 15.53 -3.46
CA PHE A 93 -22.41 15.41 -4.37
C PHE A 93 -22.35 16.61 -5.34
N LEU A 94 -23.50 17.09 -5.82
CA LEU A 94 -23.58 18.25 -6.73
C LEU A 94 -23.06 19.56 -6.08
N HIS A 95 -23.20 19.71 -4.77
CA HIS A 95 -22.66 20.87 -4.05
C HIS A 95 -21.12 20.90 -3.99
N VAL A 96 -20.45 19.75 -4.13
CA VAL A 96 -18.99 19.63 -3.95
C VAL A 96 -18.26 19.43 -5.28
N GLN A 97 -18.87 18.72 -6.23
CA GLN A 97 -18.17 18.19 -7.41
C GLN A 97 -17.44 19.25 -8.25
N SER A 98 -18.03 20.42 -8.51
CA SER A 98 -17.41 21.41 -9.40
C SER A 98 -16.26 22.12 -8.70
N PHE A 99 -16.39 22.35 -7.39
CA PHE A 99 -15.32 22.91 -6.59
C PHE A 99 -14.14 21.92 -6.44
N ALA A 100 -14.43 20.65 -6.13
CA ALA A 100 -13.42 19.61 -6.03
C ALA A 100 -12.67 19.42 -7.36
N LYS A 101 -13.39 19.40 -8.49
CA LYS A 101 -12.80 19.38 -9.83
C LYS A 101 -11.89 20.59 -10.06
N GLN A 102 -12.38 21.79 -9.78
CA GLN A 102 -11.59 23.01 -9.96
C GLN A 102 -10.27 22.95 -9.18
N ILE A 103 -10.29 22.42 -7.96
CA ILE A 103 -9.07 22.29 -7.15
C ILE A 103 -8.05 21.36 -7.83
N VAL A 104 -8.47 20.18 -8.28
CA VAL A 104 -7.55 19.21 -8.91
C VAL A 104 -7.09 19.62 -10.32
N ASP A 105 -7.89 20.43 -11.02
CA ASP A 105 -7.50 21.03 -12.31
C ASP A 105 -6.42 22.11 -12.11
N ILE A 106 -6.38 22.78 -10.95
CA ILE A 106 -5.39 23.82 -10.63
C ILE A 106 -4.11 23.19 -10.07
N LEU A 107 -4.22 22.19 -9.18
CA LEU A 107 -3.08 21.56 -8.52
C LEU A 107 -3.18 20.03 -8.52
N PRO A 108 -2.10 19.31 -8.88
CA PRO A 108 -2.05 17.87 -8.73
C PRO A 108 -1.81 17.50 -7.25
N TYR A 109 -2.75 16.81 -6.64
CA TYR A 109 -2.58 16.21 -5.32
C TYR A 109 -2.27 14.72 -5.48
N ASP A 110 -1.36 14.21 -4.64
CA ASP A 110 -0.99 12.78 -4.66
C ASP A 110 -2.18 11.89 -4.24
N VAL A 111 -3.10 12.44 -3.42
CA VAL A 111 -4.26 11.73 -2.91
C VAL A 111 -5.51 12.60 -2.99
N CYS A 112 -6.47 12.15 -3.81
CA CYS A 112 -7.81 12.73 -3.96
C CYS A 112 -8.85 11.66 -3.66
N LEU A 113 -9.58 11.79 -2.54
CA LEU A 113 -10.54 10.78 -2.09
C LEU A 113 -11.96 11.35 -2.11
N LEU A 114 -12.92 10.57 -2.62
CA LEU A 114 -14.34 10.79 -2.43
C LEU A 114 -14.88 9.67 -1.54
N VAL A 115 -15.44 10.03 -0.40
CA VAL A 115 -15.86 9.08 0.62
C VAL A 115 -17.35 9.23 0.85
N SER A 116 -18.08 8.12 0.81
CA SER A 116 -19.53 8.14 0.94
C SER A 116 -20.09 6.92 1.65
N HIS A 117 -21.19 7.11 2.37
CA HIS A 117 -22.11 6.03 2.70
C HIS A 117 -22.86 5.62 1.42
N THR A 118 -22.90 4.33 1.09
CA THR A 118 -23.53 3.81 -0.13
C THR A 118 -24.63 2.78 0.15
N SER A 119 -24.80 2.32 1.40
CA SER A 119 -25.79 1.28 1.72
C SER A 119 -27.23 1.64 1.37
N SER A 120 -27.60 2.92 1.47
CA SER A 120 -28.95 3.42 1.20
C SER A 120 -29.08 4.13 -0.15
N ALA A 121 -28.03 4.13 -0.97
CA ALA A 121 -27.98 4.88 -2.22
C ALA A 121 -28.54 4.08 -3.40
N THR A 122 -29.03 4.78 -4.42
CA THR A 122 -29.41 4.15 -5.69
C THR A 122 -28.18 3.75 -6.48
N LEU A 123 -28.24 2.60 -7.17
CA LEU A 123 -27.14 2.12 -8.03
C LEU A 123 -26.74 3.15 -9.10
N GLU A 124 -27.70 3.91 -9.61
CA GLU A 124 -27.44 4.97 -10.58
C GLU A 124 -26.61 6.12 -10.00
N SER A 125 -26.91 6.54 -8.77
CA SER A 125 -26.16 7.62 -8.10
C SER A 125 -24.73 7.20 -7.81
N VAL A 126 -24.53 5.95 -7.36
CA VAL A 126 -23.19 5.37 -7.15
C VAL A 126 -22.39 5.34 -8.45
N LYS A 127 -22.97 4.81 -9.54
CA LYS A 127 -22.31 4.77 -10.85
C LYS A 127 -21.93 6.14 -11.39
N LYS A 128 -22.77 7.16 -11.19
CA LYS A 128 -22.47 8.54 -11.59
C LYS A 128 -21.27 9.09 -10.83
N MET A 129 -21.20 8.86 -9.52
CA MET A 129 -20.04 9.26 -8.73
C MET A 129 -18.79 8.47 -9.10
N GLU A 130 -18.88 7.16 -9.34
CA GLU A 130 -17.76 6.33 -9.80
C GLU A 130 -17.19 6.85 -11.12
N SER A 131 -18.06 7.12 -12.10
CA SER A 131 -17.65 7.64 -13.41
C SER A 131 -16.97 9.00 -13.24
N TRP A 132 -17.54 9.89 -12.44
CA TRP A 132 -16.94 11.19 -12.16
C TRP A 132 -15.58 11.05 -11.45
N CYS A 133 -15.45 10.15 -10.48
CA CYS A 133 -14.19 9.91 -9.78
C CYS A 133 -13.10 9.45 -10.74
N GLN A 134 -13.40 8.49 -11.62
CA GLN A 134 -12.46 7.98 -12.62
C GLN A 134 -12.01 9.09 -13.59
N GLU A 135 -12.94 9.93 -14.02
CA GLU A 135 -12.66 11.04 -14.95
C GLU A 135 -11.79 12.14 -14.33
N ASN A 136 -11.92 12.38 -13.02
CA ASN A 136 -11.26 13.51 -12.33
C ASN A 136 -10.12 13.08 -11.40
N GLY A 137 -9.74 11.80 -11.41
CA GLY A 137 -8.61 11.29 -10.62
C GLY A 137 -8.90 11.13 -9.12
N PHE A 138 -10.17 10.96 -8.74
CA PHE A 138 -10.56 10.65 -7.37
C PHE A 138 -10.70 9.14 -7.16
N GLU A 139 -10.37 8.66 -5.96
CA GLU A 139 -10.73 7.32 -5.51
C GLU A 139 -12.05 7.35 -4.74
N LEU A 140 -13.05 6.59 -5.18
CA LEU A 140 -14.31 6.43 -4.45
C LEU A 140 -14.17 5.35 -3.38
N ILE A 141 -14.43 5.71 -2.12
CA ILE A 141 -14.42 4.79 -0.98
C ILE A 141 -15.81 4.74 -0.36
N SER A 142 -16.42 3.55 -0.35
CA SER A 142 -17.65 3.30 0.41
C SER A 142 -17.33 3.08 1.89
N LEU A 143 -17.96 3.88 2.76
CA LEU A 143 -17.83 3.78 4.22
C LEU A 143 -18.54 2.56 4.82
N ASP A 144 -19.54 2.04 4.12
CA ASP A 144 -20.37 0.93 4.61
C ASP A 144 -19.89 -0.43 4.10
N ALA A 145 -18.82 -0.46 3.31
CA ALA A 145 -18.29 -1.70 2.74
C ALA A 145 -17.74 -2.60 3.87
N THR A 146 -18.42 -3.72 4.11
CA THR A 146 -17.94 -4.77 5.00
C THR A 146 -16.86 -5.59 4.30
N SER A 147 -15.90 -6.13 5.07
CA SER A 147 -14.99 -7.16 4.56
C SER A 147 -15.81 -8.33 4.02
N ASP A 148 -15.57 -8.73 2.78
CA ASP A 148 -16.11 -9.99 2.27
C ASP A 148 -15.15 -11.09 2.70
N ASP A 149 -15.59 -11.95 3.61
CA ASP A 149 -14.81 -13.10 4.12
C ASP A 149 -14.43 -14.10 3.01
N ARG A 150 -14.94 -13.91 1.78
CA ARG A 150 -14.58 -14.70 0.59
C ARG A 150 -13.40 -14.16 -0.21
N SER A 151 -12.94 -12.95 0.08
CA SER A 151 -11.78 -12.39 -0.62
C SER A 151 -10.50 -13.07 -0.14
N VAL A 152 -9.72 -13.60 -1.08
CA VAL A 152 -8.37 -14.17 -0.79
C VAL A 152 -7.40 -13.07 -0.37
N ILE A 153 -7.72 -11.80 -0.68
CA ILE A 153 -6.90 -10.64 -0.34
C ILE A 153 -7.62 -9.83 0.74
N ASP A 154 -6.95 -9.63 1.87
CA ASP A 154 -7.40 -8.74 2.95
C ASP A 154 -7.18 -7.27 2.54
N GLU A 155 -8.10 -6.75 1.71
CA GLU A 155 -8.12 -5.35 1.31
C GLU A 155 -8.81 -4.49 2.37
N LYS A 156 -8.15 -3.39 2.78
CA LYS A 156 -8.78 -2.43 3.69
C LYS A 156 -9.97 -1.75 3.03
N ARG A 157 -11.04 -1.56 3.80
CA ARG A 157 -12.31 -0.92 3.38
C ARG A 157 -12.69 0.23 4.30
N GLY A 158 -13.64 1.05 3.85
CA GLY A 158 -14.17 2.19 4.61
C GLY A 158 -13.09 3.14 5.13
N VAL A 159 -13.21 3.55 6.39
CA VAL A 159 -12.28 4.52 7.01
C VAL A 159 -10.84 3.99 7.08
N SER A 160 -10.65 2.67 7.19
CA SER A 160 -9.32 2.06 7.19
C SER A 160 -8.61 2.21 5.83
N ARG A 161 -9.37 2.16 4.73
CA ARG A 161 -8.85 2.42 3.38
C ARG A 161 -8.43 3.89 3.22
N VAL A 162 -9.24 4.81 3.74
CA VAL A 162 -8.92 6.25 3.76
C VAL A 162 -7.61 6.48 4.51
N LEU A 163 -7.47 5.90 5.71
CA LEU A 163 -6.24 6.02 6.49
C LEU A 163 -5.02 5.48 5.74
N GLU A 164 -5.15 4.34 5.08
CA GLU A 164 -4.05 3.76 4.30
C GLU A 164 -3.61 4.66 3.14
N ALA A 165 -4.55 5.20 2.37
CA ALA A 165 -4.23 6.14 1.29
C ALA A 165 -3.46 7.35 1.83
N LEU A 166 -3.89 7.91 2.97
CA LEU A 166 -3.18 9.00 3.64
C LEU A 166 -1.80 8.57 4.16
N GLN A 167 -1.65 7.33 4.65
CA GLN A 167 -0.36 6.78 5.07
C GLN A 167 0.62 6.53 3.91
N CYS A 168 0.12 6.38 2.69
CA CYS A 168 0.95 6.26 1.49
C CYS A 168 1.43 7.61 0.94
N THR A 169 0.93 8.73 1.46
CA THR A 169 1.29 10.08 1.01
C THR A 169 2.64 10.54 1.57
N MET A 170 3.41 11.30 0.78
CA MET A 170 4.68 11.89 1.19
C MET A 170 4.48 13.25 1.86
N TRP A 171 4.22 13.23 3.17
CA TRP A 171 3.92 14.45 3.92
C TRP A 171 5.13 15.37 4.14
N ARG A 172 4.95 16.69 4.02
CA ARG A 172 6.01 17.69 4.31
C ARG A 172 6.52 17.62 5.76
N SER A 173 5.65 17.21 6.69
CA SER A 173 5.95 17.04 8.11
C SER A 173 6.51 15.64 8.45
N MET A 174 6.75 14.77 7.47
CA MET A 174 7.21 13.40 7.69
C MET A 174 8.56 13.38 8.42
N LYS A 175 8.64 12.60 9.49
CA LYS A 175 9.88 12.25 10.20
C LYS A 175 10.10 10.76 10.08
N ARG A 176 11.22 10.36 9.49
CA ARG A 176 11.54 8.94 9.29
C ARG A 176 11.76 8.26 10.65
N ASN A 177 11.09 7.13 10.83
CA ASN A 177 11.35 6.23 11.94
C ASN A 177 12.67 5.53 11.63
N PHE A 178 13.69 5.82 12.41
CA PHE A 178 14.90 5.01 12.42
C PHE A 178 14.63 3.89 13.41
N PRO A 179 14.83 2.60 13.05
CA PRO A 179 14.73 1.54 14.03
C PRO A 179 15.70 1.87 15.16
N SER A 180 15.17 2.08 16.37
CA SER A 180 16.00 2.29 17.54
C SER A 180 16.82 1.01 17.72
N LYS A 181 18.15 1.14 17.69
CA LYS A 181 19.04 0.07 18.15
C LYS A 181 18.85 -0.08 19.66
N THR A 182 17.78 -0.72 20.09
CA THR A 182 17.55 -1.09 21.51
C THR A 182 17.23 -2.57 21.69
N GLU A 183 17.54 -3.40 20.68
CA GLU A 183 17.88 -4.81 20.89
C GLU A 183 19.14 -5.19 20.11
N ARG A 184 20.26 -4.56 20.51
CA ARG A 184 21.62 -5.15 20.63
C ARG A 184 22.66 -4.04 20.66
N GLY A 185 23.40 -4.01 21.77
CA GLY A 185 24.79 -3.59 21.85
C GLY A 185 25.12 -2.18 21.37
N ALA A 186 25.42 -1.29 22.32
CA ALA A 186 26.14 -0.05 22.05
C ALA A 186 27.37 -0.31 21.17
N ILE A 187 27.38 0.27 19.97
CA ILE A 187 28.61 0.52 19.21
C ILE A 187 28.55 1.99 18.78
N LEU A 188 29.43 2.76 19.43
CA LEU A 188 29.74 4.16 19.19
C LEU A 188 30.15 4.38 17.74
N CYS A 189 29.58 5.39 17.09
CA CYS A 189 30.13 5.97 15.87
C CYS A 189 31.17 7.01 16.29
N GLU A 190 32.44 6.61 16.33
CA GLU A 190 33.56 7.53 16.32
C GLU A 190 34.16 7.62 14.92
N LYS A 191 34.61 8.83 14.61
CA LYS A 191 35.05 9.36 13.33
C LYS A 191 36.21 8.54 12.75
N GLU A 192 36.15 8.28 11.45
CA GLU A 192 37.24 7.70 10.69
C GLU A 192 38.40 8.69 10.55
N GLU A 193 39.60 8.27 10.93
CA GLU A 193 40.84 8.64 10.25
C GLU A 193 41.96 7.61 10.54
N SER A 194 42.50 7.04 9.45
CA SER A 194 43.88 6.56 9.26
C SER A 194 44.43 5.30 9.98
N ASN A 195 44.71 4.30 9.13
CA ASN A 195 45.99 3.55 8.99
C ASN A 195 46.18 2.13 9.62
N ARG A 196 46.17 1.12 8.71
CA ARG A 196 46.98 -0.12 8.55
C ARG A 196 47.21 -1.17 9.67
N ASN A 197 46.82 -2.41 9.28
CA ASN A 197 47.44 -3.74 9.51
C ASN A 197 47.37 -4.39 10.91
N ASN A 198 46.57 -5.46 11.09
CA ASN A 198 46.96 -6.88 10.94
C ASN A 198 45.89 -7.83 11.54
N VAL A 199 45.49 -8.82 10.73
CA VAL A 199 44.95 -10.18 11.00
C VAL A 199 44.54 -10.55 12.44
N VAL A 200 43.29 -11.01 12.65
CA VAL A 200 42.90 -12.41 12.96
C VAL A 200 41.37 -12.54 12.93
N THR A 201 40.99 -13.70 12.40
CA THR A 201 39.70 -14.31 12.07
C THR A 201 38.62 -14.39 13.15
N LYS A 202 37.39 -14.59 12.65
CA LYS A 202 36.33 -15.51 13.12
C LYS A 202 35.16 -14.90 13.93
N THR A 203 34.01 -14.79 13.25
CA THR A 203 32.77 -15.61 13.43
C THR A 203 31.45 -14.80 13.55
N LEU A 204 30.44 -15.25 12.79
CA LEU A 204 28.97 -15.03 12.83
C LEU A 204 28.45 -13.69 12.26
N ALA A 205 27.87 -13.59 11.06
CA ALA A 205 26.82 -14.39 10.40
C ALA A 205 25.60 -14.64 11.30
N ASN A 206 24.56 -13.81 11.15
CA ASN A 206 23.17 -14.14 11.51
C ASN A 206 22.19 -13.13 10.91
N THR A 207 22.02 -13.18 9.59
CA THR A 207 20.77 -12.76 8.93
C THR A 207 19.82 -13.94 9.07
N LYS A 208 18.81 -13.83 9.94
CA LYS A 208 17.66 -14.73 9.94
C LYS A 208 16.92 -14.50 8.63
N LEU A 209 17.14 -15.41 7.68
CA LEU A 209 16.22 -15.64 6.57
C LEU A 209 14.97 -16.29 7.17
N VAL A 210 13.84 -15.85 6.67
CA VAL A 210 12.51 -16.37 6.97
C VAL A 210 12.47 -17.85 6.57
N ASP A 211 11.85 -18.69 7.39
CA ASP A 211 11.65 -20.12 7.13
C ASP A 211 10.80 -20.33 5.86
N ASP A 212 11.46 -20.46 4.71
CA ASP A 212 10.86 -20.87 3.43
C ASP A 212 10.69 -22.41 3.33
N ASP A 213 11.06 -23.17 4.38
CA ASP A 213 10.89 -24.63 4.44
C ASP A 213 9.40 -25.04 4.37
N ALA A 214 8.49 -24.22 4.92
CA ALA A 214 7.06 -24.51 4.91
C ALA A 214 6.44 -24.43 3.51
N PHE A 215 6.92 -23.55 2.63
CA PHE A 215 6.34 -23.39 1.29
C PHE A 215 6.66 -24.57 0.38
N VAL A 216 7.89 -25.10 0.46
CA VAL A 216 8.34 -26.24 -0.36
C VAL A 216 7.75 -27.55 0.15
N ASP A 217 7.66 -27.75 1.47
CA ASP A 217 6.99 -28.91 2.05
C ASP A 217 5.47 -28.90 1.77
N THR A 218 4.84 -27.73 1.75
CA THR A 218 3.42 -27.60 1.38
C THR A 218 3.20 -27.96 -0.09
N LEU A 219 4.10 -27.56 -0.99
CA LEU A 219 4.02 -27.89 -2.41
C LEU A 219 4.14 -29.40 -2.68
N GLU A 220 5.02 -30.10 -1.95
CA GLU A 220 5.15 -31.57 -2.06
C GLU A 220 3.94 -32.31 -1.45
N GLN A 221 3.36 -31.77 -0.39
CA GLN A 221 2.18 -32.34 0.25
C GLN A 221 0.93 -32.23 -0.63
N GLU A 222 0.81 -31.18 -1.46
CA GLU A 222 -0.28 -31.04 -2.43
C GLU A 222 -0.13 -31.97 -3.64
N MET A 223 1.09 -32.35 -4.04
CA MET A 223 1.33 -33.23 -5.18
C MET A 223 1.36 -34.73 -4.84
N SER A 224 1.45 -35.07 -3.54
CA SER A 224 1.34 -36.46 -3.06
C SER A 224 -0.12 -36.87 -2.77
N GLY A 225 -1.06 -35.93 -2.89
CA GLY A 225 -2.50 -36.19 -2.81
C GLY A 225 -3.06 -36.63 -4.15
N ASP A 226 -3.76 -37.75 -4.16
CA ASP A 226 -4.60 -38.27 -5.27
C ASP A 226 -5.71 -37.25 -5.61
N GLY A 227 -5.32 -36.18 -6.28
CA GLY A 227 -6.15 -35.03 -6.63
C GLY A 227 -6.04 -34.77 -8.12
N VAL A 228 -6.91 -35.43 -8.88
CA VAL A 228 -7.11 -35.23 -10.32
C VAL A 228 -7.20 -33.73 -10.65
N LEU A 229 -6.10 -33.15 -11.12
CA LEU A 229 -6.09 -31.85 -11.78
C LEU A 229 -6.69 -32.05 -13.17
N LYS A 230 -8.00 -31.80 -13.26
CA LYS A 230 -8.69 -31.58 -14.53
C LYS A 230 -8.30 -30.19 -15.05
N GLY A 231 -7.08 -30.08 -15.58
CA GLY A 231 -6.61 -28.97 -16.39
C GLY A 231 -6.77 -29.31 -17.87
N GLY A 232 -7.29 -28.37 -18.66
CA GLY A 232 -7.68 -28.55 -20.05
C GLY A 232 -6.54 -28.93 -20.99
N GLU A 233 -6.95 -29.51 -22.12
CA GLU A 233 -6.16 -29.92 -23.28
C GLU A 233 -5.01 -28.94 -23.61
N GLY A 234 -3.78 -29.44 -23.67
CA GLY A 234 -2.77 -28.79 -24.51
C GLY A 234 -1.29 -29.05 -24.26
N ASP A 235 -0.84 -29.39 -23.05
CA ASP A 235 0.60 -29.62 -22.80
C ASP A 235 0.81 -30.64 -21.67
N ASP A 236 1.16 -31.87 -22.04
CA ASP A 236 1.62 -32.90 -21.11
C ASP A 236 3.04 -32.52 -20.63
N ILE A 237 3.12 -31.64 -19.62
CA ILE A 237 4.39 -31.40 -18.92
C ILE A 237 4.76 -32.71 -18.21
N ASP A 238 5.84 -33.34 -18.66
CA ASP A 238 6.33 -34.60 -18.10
C ASP A 238 6.63 -34.42 -16.60
N LEU A 239 5.70 -34.87 -15.77
CA LEU A 239 5.74 -34.74 -14.31
C LEU A 239 7.01 -35.37 -13.72
N ASP A 240 7.49 -36.44 -14.36
CA ASP A 240 8.73 -37.12 -14.03
C ASP A 240 9.96 -36.22 -14.25
N GLN A 241 9.98 -35.43 -15.33
CA GLN A 241 11.06 -34.49 -15.63
C GLN A 241 11.08 -33.31 -14.65
N LEU A 242 9.90 -32.83 -14.24
CA LEU A 242 9.76 -31.80 -13.22
C LEU A 242 10.19 -32.30 -11.84
N SER A 243 9.87 -33.55 -11.49
CA SER A 243 10.29 -34.17 -10.22
C SER A 243 11.82 -34.36 -10.13
N ALA A 244 12.45 -34.78 -11.24
CA ALA A 244 13.90 -34.91 -11.33
C ALA A 244 14.59 -33.55 -11.15
N PHE A 245 13.99 -32.48 -11.70
CA PHE A 245 14.47 -31.12 -11.55
C PHE A 245 14.37 -30.60 -10.10
N ILE A 246 13.27 -30.86 -9.39
CA ILE A 246 13.11 -30.48 -7.98
C ILE A 246 14.16 -31.17 -7.10
N SER A 247 14.48 -32.43 -7.39
CA SER A 247 15.55 -33.17 -6.72
C SER A 247 16.95 -32.58 -7.00
N GLU A 248 17.20 -32.12 -8.24
CA GLU A 248 18.41 -31.40 -8.61
C GLU A 248 18.52 -30.06 -7.86
N VAL A 249 17.42 -29.29 -7.76
CA VAL A 249 17.38 -28.00 -7.03
C VAL A 249 17.67 -28.20 -5.53
N ARG A 250 17.14 -29.26 -4.90
CA ARG A 250 17.49 -29.63 -3.51
C ARG A 250 18.98 -29.97 -3.37
N THR A 251 19.53 -30.73 -4.31
CA THR A 251 20.96 -31.08 -4.30
C THR A 251 21.84 -29.84 -4.43
N VAL A 252 21.47 -28.88 -5.29
CA VAL A 252 22.19 -27.62 -5.47
C VAL A 252 22.08 -26.72 -4.24
N ARG A 253 20.91 -26.68 -3.59
CA ARG A 253 20.69 -25.94 -2.33
C ARG A 253 21.55 -26.48 -1.19
N ASP A 254 21.58 -27.80 -1.02
CA ASP A 254 22.32 -28.45 0.08
C ASP A 254 23.85 -28.23 -0.05
N HIS A 255 24.35 -28.04 -1.27
CA HIS A 255 25.75 -27.69 -1.54
C HIS A 255 26.01 -26.16 -1.59
N GLY A 256 24.95 -25.33 -1.66
CA GLY A 256 25.02 -23.87 -1.80
C GLY A 256 25.28 -23.09 -0.51
N ALA A 257 25.18 -23.76 0.65
CA ALA A 257 25.39 -23.16 1.97
C ALA A 257 26.79 -22.53 2.15
N PHE A 258 27.78 -22.94 1.34
CA PHE A 258 29.16 -22.43 1.38
C PHE A 258 29.54 -21.49 0.23
N LEU A 259 28.61 -21.15 -0.66
CA LEU A 259 28.89 -20.29 -1.82
C LEU A 259 28.74 -18.80 -1.48
N SER A 260 29.65 -17.97 -2.00
CA SER A 260 29.57 -16.51 -1.91
C SER A 260 28.36 -15.96 -2.67
N ASP A 261 27.88 -14.79 -2.26
CA ASP A 261 26.68 -14.13 -2.81
C ASP A 261 26.68 -14.01 -4.35
N GLU A 262 27.84 -13.68 -4.94
CA GLU A 262 28.05 -13.64 -6.40
C GLU A 262 27.71 -14.98 -7.08
N LYS A 263 28.16 -16.10 -6.50
CA LYS A 263 27.90 -17.44 -7.05
C LYS A 263 26.48 -17.89 -6.81
N ARG A 264 25.84 -17.45 -5.72
CA ARG A 264 24.42 -17.74 -5.47
C ARG A 264 23.53 -17.05 -6.51
N ARG A 265 23.84 -15.79 -6.84
CA ARG A 265 23.13 -15.05 -7.88
C ARG A 265 23.28 -15.67 -9.26
N GLU A 266 24.49 -16.11 -9.62
CA GLU A 266 24.75 -16.79 -10.89
C GLU A 266 24.00 -18.13 -10.99
N ARG A 267 23.97 -18.92 -9.90
CA ARG A 267 23.23 -20.19 -9.87
C ARG A 267 21.72 -20.00 -9.88
N ALA A 268 21.20 -18.95 -9.23
CA ALA A 268 19.78 -18.62 -9.31
C ALA A 268 19.36 -18.25 -10.75
N ALA A 269 20.21 -17.54 -11.48
CA ALA A 269 19.99 -17.24 -12.89
C ALA A 269 19.99 -18.51 -13.77
N GLU A 270 20.89 -19.47 -13.49
CA GLU A 270 20.93 -20.76 -14.17
C GLU A 270 19.64 -21.58 -13.93
N VAL A 271 19.16 -21.64 -12.69
CA VAL A 271 17.92 -22.33 -12.32
C VAL A 271 16.71 -21.67 -12.99
N ALA A 272 16.68 -20.33 -13.06
CA ALA A 272 15.61 -19.59 -13.72
C ALA A 272 15.56 -19.85 -15.25
N LEU A 273 16.72 -19.92 -15.92
CA LEU A 273 16.80 -20.27 -17.35
C LEU A 273 16.38 -21.72 -17.61
N LYS A 274 16.78 -22.66 -16.74
CA LYS A 274 16.32 -24.06 -16.84
C LYS A 274 14.80 -24.16 -16.63
N LEU A 275 14.24 -23.44 -15.66
CA LEU A 275 12.80 -23.39 -15.42
C LEU A 275 12.05 -22.80 -16.63
N TRP A 276 12.59 -21.76 -17.26
CA TRP A 276 12.04 -21.21 -18.50
C TRP A 276 12.02 -22.29 -19.58
N ASN A 277 13.13 -22.98 -19.84
CA ASN A 277 13.18 -24.02 -20.88
C ASN A 277 12.27 -25.22 -20.61
N VAL A 278 11.98 -25.54 -19.34
CA VAL A 278 11.06 -26.63 -18.96
C VAL A 278 9.59 -26.21 -19.07
N LEU A 279 9.27 -24.94 -18.82
CA LEU A 279 7.92 -24.39 -18.97
C LEU A 279 7.62 -23.88 -20.39
N GLY A 280 8.66 -23.68 -21.21
CA GLY A 280 8.60 -23.15 -22.57
C GLY A 280 9.04 -24.20 -23.58
N THR A 281 8.15 -25.14 -23.85
CA THR A 281 8.24 -26.10 -24.96
C THR A 281 8.18 -25.38 -26.30
N ASP A 282 9.25 -25.53 -27.09
CA ASP A 282 9.36 -25.48 -28.56
C ASP A 282 8.61 -24.39 -29.34
N ASP A 283 9.26 -23.23 -29.52
CA ASP A 283 9.08 -22.45 -30.76
C ASP A 283 9.85 -23.17 -31.88
N ASN A 284 9.25 -24.23 -32.40
CA ASN A 284 9.73 -24.93 -33.58
C ASN A 284 9.59 -24.00 -34.79
N GLY A 285 10.66 -23.26 -35.07
CA GLY A 285 10.91 -22.66 -36.37
C GLY A 285 10.92 -23.74 -37.45
N GLY A 286 9.97 -23.64 -38.39
CA GLY A 286 9.88 -24.48 -39.58
C GLY A 286 9.39 -23.67 -40.77
N ASP A 287 10.36 -23.08 -41.47
CA ASP A 287 10.41 -22.62 -42.86
C ASP A 287 9.12 -22.19 -43.59
N SER A 288 9.07 -20.89 -43.84
CA SER A 288 8.66 -20.35 -45.13
C SER A 288 9.72 -20.67 -46.20
N ASP A 289 9.39 -21.52 -47.18
CA ASP A 289 9.82 -21.39 -48.58
C ASP A 289 8.97 -22.33 -49.49
N ASP A 290 8.48 -21.73 -50.58
CA ASP A 290 7.65 -22.22 -51.72
C ASP A 290 6.17 -22.60 -51.50
#